data_AF-A0A426V9R7-F1
#
_entry.id   AF-A0A426V9R7-F1
#
_cell.length_a   1.000
_cell.length_b   1.000
_cell.length_c   1.000
_cell.angle_alpha   90.00
_cell.angle_beta   90.00
_cell.angle_gamma   90.00
#
_symmetry.space_group_name_H-M   'P 1'
#
loop_
_entity.id
_entity.type
_entity.pdbx_description
1 polymer ?
#
loop_
_entity_poly.entity_id
_entity_poly.type
_entity_poly.pdbx_seq_one_letter_code
_entity_poly.pdbx_strand_id
1 'polypeptide(L)'
;MIAFDPNTWLMYEGLSNYGHGVSPAPVVSVATFVQAEADWRRVPASGALRDASCVFREDYFDPVSRIRRGRFYEVAGRSQPDDWRVHKHPVVAEDIGRQEPDGRFKKSLISFSPMGNVSQRLVTTPRTLVVLGAGSAVTVWNIVSVERAGNDEDLVTMRARSNLGFLPDLVLDAIPSAARERVSAAVIKVVDGAHRSSGITVVDLCRDAMGVILSAHLHLDAGEDAKVIEKDLGALIAKLPPESKLFRAAADVVCKLHPRGKSNEQQRLGTRDVTDADGAFAIEALGFVLRDLGWAR
;
A
#
# COMPACT_ATOMS: atom_id res chain seq x y z
N MET A 1 -7.98 9.20 -24.10
CA MET A 1 -6.50 9.27 -24.20
C MET A 1 -6.02 10.53 -23.51
N ILE A 2 -4.81 10.50 -22.95
CA ILE A 2 -4.20 11.68 -22.32
C ILE A 2 -2.83 11.96 -22.93
N ALA A 3 -2.40 13.21 -22.92
CA ALA A 3 -1.06 13.57 -23.33
C ALA A 3 -0.52 14.80 -22.60
N PHE A 4 0.81 14.93 -22.55
CA PHE A 4 1.51 15.99 -21.84
C PHE A 4 2.47 16.70 -22.77
N ASP A 5 2.45 18.04 -22.73
CA ASP A 5 3.47 18.84 -23.37
C ASP A 5 4.80 18.66 -22.62
N PRO A 6 5.88 18.23 -23.29
CA PRO A 6 7.14 17.89 -22.62
C PRO A 6 7.88 19.08 -22.02
N ASN A 7 7.51 20.31 -22.40
CA ASN A 7 8.15 21.53 -21.92
C ASN A 7 7.34 22.21 -20.82
N THR A 8 6.01 22.23 -20.97
CA THR A 8 5.11 22.95 -20.07
C THR A 8 4.37 22.05 -19.08
N TRP A 9 4.41 20.73 -19.29
CA TRP A 9 3.67 19.72 -18.52
C TRP A 9 2.14 19.91 -18.54
N LEU A 10 1.65 20.75 -19.45
CA LEU A 10 0.22 20.94 -19.66
C LEU A 10 -0.40 19.65 -20.20
N MET A 11 -1.52 19.27 -19.60
CA MET A 11 -2.22 18.05 -19.94
C MET A 11 -3.30 18.33 -20.99
N TYR A 12 -3.40 17.40 -21.93
CA TYR A 12 -4.45 17.34 -22.93
C TYR A 12 -5.20 16.02 -22.82
N GLU A 13 -6.51 16.03 -23.04
CA GLU A 13 -7.36 14.85 -23.07
C GLU A 13 -8.19 14.83 -24.35
N GLY A 14 -8.42 13.64 -24.89
CA GLY A 14 -9.12 13.49 -26.15
C GLY A 14 -9.35 12.07 -26.64
N LEU A 15 -9.98 11.99 -27.80
CA LEU A 15 -10.21 10.76 -28.56
C LEU A 15 -9.17 10.69 -29.67
N SER A 16 -8.39 9.60 -29.71
CA SER A 16 -7.21 9.52 -30.58
C SER A 16 -6.26 10.70 -30.28
N ASN A 17 -5.63 11.26 -31.31
CA ASN A 17 -4.71 12.40 -31.22
C ASN A 17 -5.42 13.76 -31.36
N TYR A 18 -6.73 13.81 -31.11
CA TYR A 18 -7.52 15.04 -31.14
C TYR A 18 -8.06 15.33 -29.74
N GLY A 19 -7.74 16.51 -29.19
CA GLY A 19 -8.05 16.79 -27.80
C GLY A 19 -8.18 18.25 -27.43
N HIS A 20 -8.31 18.49 -26.14
CA HIS A 20 -8.42 19.80 -25.52
C HIS A 20 -7.56 19.84 -24.25
N GLY A 21 -7.13 21.04 -23.87
CA GLY A 21 -6.37 21.23 -22.64
C GLY A 21 -7.24 21.03 -21.40
N VAL A 22 -6.68 20.41 -20.37
CA VAL A 22 -7.37 20.08 -19.12
C VAL A 22 -6.92 21.04 -18.02
N SER A 23 -7.87 21.68 -17.34
CA SER A 23 -7.61 22.58 -16.21
C SER A 23 -8.68 22.43 -15.13
N PRO A 24 -8.31 22.35 -13.84
CA PRO A 24 -6.93 22.25 -13.33
C PRO A 24 -6.22 20.97 -13.79
N ALA A 25 -4.89 21.00 -13.88
CA ALA A 25 -4.11 19.84 -14.27
C ALA A 25 -4.24 18.74 -13.19
N PRO A 26 -4.67 17.52 -13.53
CA PRO A 26 -4.81 16.45 -12.55
C PRO A 26 -3.43 15.93 -12.12
N VAL A 27 -3.38 15.30 -10.94
CA VAL A 27 -2.18 14.62 -10.47
C VAL A 27 -1.98 13.34 -11.27
N VAL A 28 -0.78 13.15 -11.81
CA VAL A 28 -0.40 12.00 -12.60
C VAL A 28 0.88 11.41 -12.04
N SER A 29 0.91 10.10 -11.86
CA SER A 29 2.06 9.37 -11.32
C SER A 29 2.45 8.24 -12.24
N VAL A 30 3.75 7.97 -12.37
CA VAL A 30 4.23 6.74 -12.99
C VAL A 30 3.71 5.55 -12.17
N ALA A 31 3.22 4.53 -12.85
CA ALA A 31 2.58 3.38 -12.23
C ALA A 31 3.26 2.08 -12.66
N THR A 32 3.49 1.19 -11.69
CA THR A 32 4.01 -0.16 -11.92
C THR A 32 3.10 -1.17 -11.24
N PHE A 33 2.64 -2.18 -12.00
CA PHE A 33 1.93 -3.33 -11.44
C PHE A 33 2.95 -4.36 -10.93
N VAL A 34 2.80 -4.78 -9.68
CA VAL A 34 3.66 -5.76 -9.03
C VAL A 34 2.81 -6.98 -8.67
N GLN A 35 3.09 -8.10 -9.32
CA GLN A 35 2.38 -9.37 -9.16
C GLN A 35 3.28 -10.45 -8.54
N ALA A 36 4.59 -10.35 -8.75
CA ALA A 36 5.62 -11.17 -8.14
C ALA A 36 6.79 -10.31 -7.65
N GLU A 37 7.66 -10.88 -6.80
CA GLU A 37 8.82 -10.19 -6.23
C GLU A 37 9.77 -9.65 -7.31
N ALA A 38 9.93 -10.36 -8.43
CA ALA A 38 10.75 -9.93 -9.55
C ALA A 38 10.28 -8.59 -10.17
N ASP A 39 9.01 -8.23 -9.99
CA ASP A 39 8.40 -7.05 -10.61
C ASP A 39 8.82 -5.75 -9.95
N TRP A 40 9.32 -5.81 -8.71
CA TRP A 40 9.90 -4.64 -8.04
C TRP A 40 11.08 -4.06 -8.81
N ARG A 41 11.79 -4.89 -9.58
CA ARG A 41 12.89 -4.44 -10.46
C ARG A 41 12.39 -3.63 -11.66
N ARG A 42 11.09 -3.67 -11.96
CA ARG A 42 10.46 -2.89 -13.04
C ARG A 42 10.04 -1.49 -12.58
N VAL A 43 10.09 -1.20 -11.27
CA VAL A 43 9.82 0.14 -10.76
C VAL A 43 10.92 1.07 -11.28
N PRO A 44 10.56 2.13 -12.01
CA PRO A 44 11.55 2.97 -12.66
C PRO A 44 12.32 3.82 -11.64
N ALA A 45 13.59 4.07 -11.93
CA ALA A 45 14.43 4.96 -11.12
C ALA A 45 14.03 6.45 -11.28
N SER A 46 13.45 6.82 -12.43
CA SER A 46 13.04 8.18 -12.78
C SER A 46 11.52 8.28 -12.89
N GLY A 47 10.96 9.40 -12.42
CA GLY A 47 9.54 9.73 -12.57
C GLY A 47 9.20 10.43 -13.89
N ALA A 48 10.15 10.50 -14.83
CA ALA A 48 9.94 11.16 -16.12
C ALA A 48 8.85 10.45 -16.94
N LEU A 49 7.78 11.17 -17.29
CA LEU A 49 6.66 10.61 -18.05
C LEU A 49 7.09 10.08 -19.43
N ARG A 50 8.15 10.63 -20.02
CA ARG A 50 8.67 10.18 -21.32
C ARG A 50 9.09 8.72 -21.31
N ASP A 51 9.58 8.24 -20.17
CA ASP A 51 10.10 6.87 -20.01
C ASP A 51 9.08 5.94 -19.36
N ALA A 52 7.91 6.46 -18.97
CA ALA A 52 6.88 5.70 -18.30
C ALA A 52 6.15 4.77 -19.27
N SER A 53 6.07 3.49 -18.93
CA SER A 53 5.25 2.52 -19.67
C SER A 53 3.76 2.61 -19.30
N CYS A 54 3.49 3.00 -18.05
CA CYS A 54 2.15 3.13 -17.49
C CYS A 54 2.11 4.31 -16.50
N VAL A 55 0.97 5.00 -16.47
CA VAL A 55 0.70 6.12 -15.56
C VAL A 55 -0.67 5.97 -14.94
N PHE A 56 -0.83 6.52 -13.74
CA PHE A 56 -2.10 6.64 -13.03
C PHE A 56 -2.49 8.11 -12.96
N ARG A 57 -3.68 8.45 -13.48
CA ARG A 57 -4.32 9.75 -13.32
C ARG A 57 -5.25 9.71 -12.11
N GLU A 58 -5.02 10.57 -11.14
CA GLU A 58 -5.86 10.70 -9.96
C GLU A 58 -7.12 11.51 -10.27
N ASP A 59 -8.28 10.94 -9.97
CA ASP A 59 -9.58 11.61 -10.03
C ASP A 59 -10.03 12.07 -8.63
N TYR A 60 -9.61 11.36 -7.57
CA TYR A 60 -9.96 11.68 -6.18
C TYR A 60 -8.95 11.08 -5.19
N PHE A 61 -8.70 11.80 -4.10
CA PHE A 61 -7.93 11.31 -2.96
C PHE A 61 -8.60 11.72 -1.64
N ASP A 62 -8.84 10.73 -0.78
CA ASP A 62 -9.23 10.94 0.61
C ASP A 62 -8.00 10.70 1.52
N PRO A 63 -7.43 11.75 2.12
CA PRO A 63 -6.27 11.61 3.00
C PRO A 63 -6.58 10.89 4.31
N VAL A 64 -7.83 10.89 4.78
CA VAL A 64 -8.24 10.26 6.04
C VAL A 64 -8.35 8.75 5.86
N SER A 65 -9.13 8.30 4.87
CA SER A 65 -9.28 6.87 4.58
C SER A 65 -8.13 6.30 3.75
N ARG A 66 -7.22 7.16 3.26
CA ARG A 66 -6.13 6.82 2.32
C ARG A 66 -6.63 6.05 1.11
N ILE A 67 -7.78 6.46 0.61
CA ILE A 67 -8.38 5.95 -0.62
C ILE A 67 -8.00 6.88 -1.76
N ARG A 68 -7.57 6.29 -2.87
CA ARG A 68 -7.26 6.97 -4.12
C ARG A 68 -8.13 6.37 -5.21
N ARG A 69 -8.80 7.20 -6.00
CA ARG A 69 -9.61 6.78 -7.16
C ARG A 69 -9.08 7.44 -8.42
N GLY A 70 -9.04 6.70 -9.52
CA GLY A 70 -8.49 7.21 -10.77
C GLY A 70 -8.40 6.15 -11.86
N ARG A 71 -7.62 6.43 -12.90
CA ARG A 71 -7.58 5.62 -14.13
C ARG A 71 -6.15 5.36 -14.56
N PHE A 72 -5.91 4.18 -15.13
CA PHE A 72 -4.61 3.84 -15.69
C PHE A 72 -4.55 4.12 -17.18
N TYR A 73 -3.40 4.60 -17.62
CA TYR A 73 -3.07 4.78 -19.03
C TYR A 73 -1.72 4.14 -19.32
N GLU A 74 -1.54 3.65 -20.54
CA GLU A 74 -0.34 2.96 -20.99
C GLU A 74 0.12 3.46 -22.36
N VAL A 75 1.39 3.27 -22.69
CA VAL A 75 1.93 3.68 -24.00
C VAL A 75 1.27 2.89 -25.15
N ALA A 76 0.82 1.66 -24.93
CA ALA A 76 0.11 0.80 -25.90
C ALA A 76 0.79 0.71 -27.29
N GLY A 77 2.13 0.62 -27.32
CA GLY A 77 2.89 0.49 -28.57
C GLY A 77 2.98 1.76 -29.43
N ARG A 78 2.57 2.92 -28.90
CA ARG A 78 2.69 4.21 -29.59
C ARG A 78 4.13 4.69 -29.68
N SER A 79 4.42 5.46 -30.73
CA SER A 79 5.64 6.27 -30.81
C SER A 79 5.59 7.40 -29.79
N GLN A 80 6.71 7.67 -29.14
CA GLN A 80 6.85 8.76 -28.17
C GLN A 80 7.93 9.75 -28.60
N PRO A 81 7.64 11.06 -28.58
CA PRO A 81 6.31 11.68 -28.47
C PRO A 81 5.42 11.42 -29.71
N ASP A 82 4.14 11.78 -29.63
CA ASP A 82 3.13 11.59 -30.70
C ASP A 82 2.57 12.94 -31.19
N ASP A 83 2.11 12.98 -32.44
CA ASP A 83 1.56 14.18 -33.07
C ASP A 83 0.06 14.34 -32.76
N TRP A 84 -0.29 15.41 -32.05
CA TRP A 84 -1.64 15.77 -31.64
C TRP A 84 -2.15 17.04 -32.30
N ARG A 85 -3.48 17.13 -32.43
CA ARG A 85 -4.23 18.31 -32.83
C ARG A 85 -5.13 18.72 -31.68
N VAL A 86 -4.79 19.80 -31.00
CA VAL A 86 -5.44 20.22 -29.77
C VAL A 86 -5.99 21.64 -29.88
N HIS A 87 -7.08 21.92 -29.18
CA HIS A 87 -7.47 23.31 -28.95
C HIS A 87 -6.44 24.00 -28.04
N LYS A 88 -6.37 25.33 -28.14
CA LYS A 88 -5.55 26.16 -27.25
C LYS A 88 -5.79 25.78 -25.79
N HIS A 89 -4.71 25.58 -25.03
CA HIS A 89 -4.84 25.23 -23.62
C HIS A 89 -5.53 26.38 -22.82
N PRO A 90 -6.48 26.09 -21.92
CA PRO A 90 -7.25 27.13 -21.22
C PRO A 90 -6.43 28.07 -20.32
N VAL A 91 -5.22 27.66 -19.92
CA VAL A 91 -4.37 28.41 -18.97
C VAL A 91 -3.27 29.24 -19.63
N VAL A 92 -3.15 29.21 -20.97
CA VAL A 92 -2.13 29.99 -21.69
C VAL A 92 -2.77 31.15 -22.44
N ALA A 93 -2.09 32.30 -22.46
CA ALA A 93 -2.55 33.48 -23.19
C ALA A 93 -2.42 33.31 -24.72
N GLU A 94 -1.36 32.63 -25.15
CA GLU A 94 -1.12 32.22 -26.53
C GLU A 94 -0.54 30.81 -26.51
N ASP A 95 -0.94 29.96 -27.46
CA ASP A 95 -0.42 28.61 -27.54
C ASP A 95 0.75 28.54 -28.52
N ILE A 96 1.76 27.75 -28.18
CA ILE A 96 2.97 27.58 -29.00
C ILE A 96 2.71 26.45 -29.99
N GLY A 97 2.89 26.74 -31.28
CA GLY A 97 2.79 25.75 -32.35
C GLY A 97 2.17 26.32 -33.62
N ARG A 98 2.06 25.47 -34.64
CA ARG A 98 1.36 25.83 -35.88
C ARG A 98 -0.14 25.66 -35.68
N GLN A 99 -0.89 26.76 -35.79
CA GLN A 99 -2.34 26.72 -35.87
C GLN A 99 -2.77 26.23 -37.25
N GLU A 100 -3.62 25.22 -37.28
CA GLU A 100 -4.30 24.71 -38.48
C GLU A 100 -5.52 25.61 -38.80
N PRO A 101 -6.04 25.61 -40.04
CA PRO A 101 -7.16 26.46 -40.45
C PRO A 101 -8.46 26.25 -39.64
N ASP A 102 -8.60 25.09 -38.98
CA ASP A 102 -9.73 24.76 -38.12
C ASP A 102 -9.58 25.31 -36.68
N GLY A 103 -8.51 26.07 -36.42
CA GLY A 103 -8.21 26.69 -35.13
C GLY A 103 -7.48 25.78 -34.14
N ARG A 104 -7.20 24.52 -34.48
CA ARG A 104 -6.41 23.60 -33.64
C ARG A 104 -4.92 23.84 -33.80
N PHE A 105 -4.14 23.45 -32.80
CA PHE A 105 -2.69 23.52 -32.80
C PHE A 105 -2.11 22.11 -32.98
N LYS A 106 -1.15 21.99 -33.90
CA LYS A 106 -0.35 20.76 -34.02
C LYS A 106 0.76 20.76 -32.96
N LYS A 107 0.80 19.72 -32.12
CA LYS A 107 1.78 19.57 -31.03
C LYS A 107 2.37 18.16 -30.98
N SER A 108 3.62 18.05 -30.52
CA SER A 108 4.28 16.78 -30.25
C SER A 108 4.24 16.50 -28.74
N LEU A 109 3.44 15.52 -28.31
CA LEU A 109 3.07 15.31 -26.90
C LEU A 109 3.42 13.89 -26.40
N ILE A 110 3.79 13.77 -25.13
CA ILE A 110 3.99 12.47 -24.46
C ILE A 110 2.61 11.86 -24.22
N SER A 111 2.31 10.71 -24.81
CA SER A 111 0.92 10.25 -25.00
C SER A 111 0.61 8.91 -24.36
N PHE A 112 -0.57 8.77 -23.76
CA PHE A 112 -1.00 7.51 -23.16
C PHE A 112 -2.44 7.15 -23.55
N SER A 113 -2.64 5.87 -23.86
CA SER A 113 -3.93 5.27 -24.15
C SER A 113 -4.60 4.75 -22.88
N PRO A 114 -5.94 4.82 -22.74
CA PRO A 114 -6.61 4.23 -21.59
C PRO A 114 -6.32 2.73 -21.51
N MET A 115 -6.06 2.25 -20.29
CA MET A 115 -5.78 0.85 -20.04
C MET A 115 -7.10 0.11 -19.78
N GLY A 116 -7.64 -0.55 -20.81
CA GLY A 116 -8.96 -1.20 -20.76
C GLY A 116 -9.02 -2.59 -20.14
N ASN A 117 -7.91 -3.10 -19.58
CA ASN A 117 -7.78 -4.48 -19.11
C ASN A 117 -7.41 -4.60 -17.62
N VAL A 118 -7.55 -3.54 -16.82
CA VAL A 118 -7.22 -3.59 -15.39
C VAL A 118 -8.11 -4.59 -14.67
N SER A 119 -9.41 -4.55 -14.96
CA SER A 119 -10.41 -5.53 -14.48
C SER A 119 -10.01 -6.98 -14.79
N GLN A 120 -9.50 -7.27 -15.99
CA GLN A 120 -9.03 -8.61 -16.39
C GLN A 120 -7.76 -9.04 -15.65
N ARG A 121 -6.85 -8.09 -15.35
CA ARG A 121 -5.63 -8.36 -14.57
C ARG A 121 -5.94 -8.77 -13.13
N LEU A 122 -7.03 -8.29 -12.55
CA LEU A 122 -7.47 -8.70 -11.21
C LEU A 122 -8.00 -10.14 -11.16
N VAL A 123 -8.72 -10.57 -12.21
CA VAL A 123 -9.28 -11.92 -12.28
C VAL A 123 -8.19 -12.99 -12.37
N THR A 124 -7.09 -12.67 -13.06
CA THR A 124 -6.02 -13.62 -13.35
C THR A 124 -4.97 -13.72 -12.25
N THR A 125 -4.79 -12.68 -11.43
CA THR A 125 -3.76 -12.66 -10.38
C THR A 125 -4.27 -12.03 -9.08
N PRO A 126 -4.85 -12.82 -8.16
CA PRO A 126 -5.14 -12.35 -6.82
C PRO A 126 -3.83 -11.86 -6.17
N ARG A 127 -3.86 -10.68 -5.53
CA ARG A 127 -2.72 -9.95 -4.90
C ARG A 127 -1.91 -8.99 -5.80
N THR A 128 -2.45 -8.53 -6.93
CA THR A 128 -1.78 -7.47 -7.72
C THR A 128 -1.65 -6.17 -6.88
N LEU A 129 -0.42 -5.72 -6.67
CA LEU A 129 -0.09 -4.42 -6.06
C LEU A 129 0.14 -3.37 -7.15
N VAL A 130 -0.11 -2.12 -6.80
CA VAL A 130 0.24 -0.96 -7.63
C VAL A 130 1.25 -0.11 -6.88
N VAL A 131 2.40 0.12 -7.52
CA VAL A 131 3.39 1.08 -7.06
C VAL A 131 3.21 2.37 -7.84
N LEU A 132 3.01 3.49 -7.15
CA LEU A 132 2.95 4.83 -7.72
C LEU A 132 4.21 5.62 -7.36
N GLY A 133 4.80 6.28 -8.34
CA GLY A 133 6.04 7.05 -8.20
C GLY A 133 7.24 6.33 -8.81
N ALA A 134 8.44 6.79 -8.44
CA ALA A 134 9.70 6.29 -8.98
C ALA A 134 10.86 6.50 -7.99
N GLY A 135 11.93 5.73 -8.17
CA GLY A 135 13.13 5.82 -7.34
C GLY A 135 12.82 5.60 -5.84
N SER A 136 13.30 6.50 -4.99
CA SER A 136 13.03 6.46 -3.54
C SER A 136 11.69 7.07 -3.14
N ALA A 137 10.96 7.70 -4.07
CA ALA A 137 9.69 8.39 -3.82
C ALA A 137 8.52 7.57 -4.38
N VAL A 138 8.27 6.42 -3.75
CA VAL A 138 7.22 5.48 -4.15
C VAL A 138 6.19 5.26 -3.05
N THR A 139 4.96 4.96 -3.46
CA THR A 139 3.87 4.52 -2.57
C THR A 139 3.24 3.25 -3.10
N VAL A 140 2.78 2.37 -2.20
CA VAL A 140 2.26 1.05 -2.56
C VAL A 140 0.77 0.98 -2.26
N TRP A 141 0.00 0.43 -3.18
CA TRP A 141 -1.45 0.46 -3.16
C TRP A 141 -2.03 -0.92 -3.47
N ASN A 142 -3.11 -1.26 -2.77
CA ASN A 142 -3.96 -2.39 -3.12
C ASN A 142 -5.11 -1.89 -3.98
N ILE A 143 -5.44 -2.59 -5.06
CA ILE A 143 -6.69 -2.35 -5.78
C ILE A 143 -7.84 -2.94 -4.98
N VAL A 144 -8.84 -2.12 -4.66
CA VAL A 144 -10.04 -2.50 -3.88
C VAL A 144 -11.21 -2.82 -4.81
N SER A 145 -11.41 -2.00 -5.83
CA SER A 145 -12.47 -2.20 -6.81
C SER A 145 -12.08 -1.61 -8.16
N VAL A 146 -12.70 -2.15 -9.21
CA VAL A 146 -12.62 -1.63 -10.57
C VAL A 146 -14.05 -1.53 -11.09
N GLU A 147 -14.39 -0.37 -11.63
CA GLU A 147 -15.67 -0.07 -12.25
C GLU A 147 -15.42 0.28 -13.71
N ARG A 148 -16.12 -0.38 -14.64
CA ARG A 148 -16.08 0.00 -16.05
C ARG A 148 -16.98 1.22 -16.26
N ALA A 149 -16.37 2.36 -16.59
CA ALA A 149 -17.11 3.57 -16.91
C ALA A 149 -17.76 3.49 -18.30
N GLY A 150 -18.76 4.32 -18.55
CA GLY A 150 -19.49 4.35 -19.84
C GLY A 150 -18.65 4.74 -21.06
N ASN A 151 -17.44 5.27 -20.86
CA ASN A 151 -16.46 5.54 -21.90
C ASN A 151 -15.45 4.38 -22.11
N ASP A 152 -15.76 3.20 -21.59
CA ASP A 152 -14.94 1.98 -21.65
C ASP A 152 -13.60 2.05 -20.89
N GLU A 153 -13.41 3.08 -20.05
CA GLU A 153 -12.24 3.18 -19.16
C GLU A 153 -12.49 2.45 -17.83
N ASP A 154 -11.46 1.81 -17.29
CA ASP A 154 -11.50 1.21 -15.96
C ASP A 154 -11.23 2.31 -14.91
N LEU A 155 -12.25 2.61 -14.10
CA LEU A 155 -12.17 3.48 -12.93
C LEU A 155 -11.81 2.65 -11.71
N VAL A 156 -10.61 2.87 -11.19
CA VAL A 156 -10.00 2.04 -10.15
C VAL A 156 -10.05 2.76 -8.82
N THR A 157 -10.50 2.05 -7.79
CA THR A 157 -10.37 2.47 -6.40
C THR A 157 -9.26 1.68 -5.74
N MET A 158 -8.30 2.39 -5.16
CA MET A 158 -7.18 1.82 -4.46
C MET A 158 -7.15 2.30 -3.02
N ARG A 159 -6.71 1.42 -2.13
CA ARG A 159 -6.40 1.76 -0.75
C ARG A 159 -4.89 1.71 -0.59
N ALA A 160 -4.32 2.73 0.03
CA ALA A 160 -2.91 2.69 0.37
C ALA A 160 -2.66 1.41 1.16
N ARG A 161 -1.56 0.70 0.86
CA ARG A 161 -0.92 -0.08 1.91
C ARG A 161 -0.51 1.00 2.90
N SER A 162 -1.25 1.09 4.00
CA SER A 162 -0.83 1.93 5.09
C SER A 162 0.62 1.56 5.36
N ASN A 163 1.45 2.57 5.60
CA ASN A 163 2.66 2.42 6.40
C ASN A 163 2.25 2.01 7.83
N LEU A 164 1.33 1.05 8.01
CA LEU A 164 1.29 0.18 9.18
C LEU A 164 2.74 -0.22 9.37
N GLY A 165 3.30 0.10 10.54
CA GLY A 165 4.73 -0.04 10.81
C GLY A 165 5.31 -1.20 10.05
N PHE A 166 6.32 -0.93 9.22
CA PHE A 166 7.09 -2.03 8.68
C PHE A 166 7.52 -2.85 9.90
N LEU A 167 7.07 -4.10 9.97
CA LEU A 167 7.66 -4.99 10.94
C LEU A 167 9.15 -5.02 10.62
N PRO A 168 10.01 -4.73 11.62
CA PRO A 168 11.43 -4.57 11.40
C PRO A 168 12.02 -5.88 10.86
N ASP A 169 13.12 -5.78 10.13
CA ASP A 169 13.76 -6.95 9.55
C ASP A 169 14.34 -7.81 10.67
N LEU A 170 13.96 -9.09 10.72
CA LEU A 170 14.45 -10.00 11.75
C LEU A 170 15.96 -10.23 11.61
N VAL A 171 16.66 -10.09 12.73
CA VAL A 171 18.06 -10.50 12.87
C VAL A 171 18.05 -11.95 13.35
N LEU A 172 17.94 -12.89 12.41
CA LEU A 172 17.77 -14.32 12.72
C LEU A 172 18.83 -14.88 13.67
N ASP A 173 20.05 -14.36 13.58
CA ASP A 173 21.16 -14.79 14.45
C ASP A 173 20.98 -14.37 15.91
N ALA A 174 20.23 -13.30 16.18
CA ALA A 174 19.89 -12.83 17.52
C ALA A 174 18.75 -13.63 18.17
N ILE A 175 17.99 -14.38 17.36
CA ILE A 175 16.89 -15.23 17.84
C ILE A 175 17.46 -16.61 18.23
N PRO A 176 17.08 -17.17 19.40
CA PRO A 176 17.49 -18.52 19.80
C PRO A 176 17.22 -19.56 18.70
N SER A 177 18.20 -20.41 18.39
CA SER A 177 18.16 -21.33 17.25
C SER A 177 16.91 -22.21 17.23
N ALA A 178 16.51 -22.73 18.39
CA ALA A 178 15.30 -23.55 18.56
C ALA A 178 13.99 -22.80 18.28
N ALA A 179 13.99 -21.46 18.29
CA ALA A 179 12.81 -20.63 18.12
C ALA A 179 12.74 -19.88 16.76
N ARG A 180 13.82 -19.90 15.97
CA ARG A 180 13.92 -19.10 14.72
C ARG A 180 12.77 -19.35 13.75
N GLU A 181 12.45 -20.61 13.50
CA GLU A 181 11.41 -20.99 12.53
C GLU A 181 10.02 -20.53 13.01
N ARG A 182 9.67 -20.83 14.27
CA ARG A 182 8.36 -20.44 14.83
C ARG A 182 8.17 -18.91 14.90
N VAL A 183 9.21 -18.16 15.28
CA VAL A 183 9.14 -16.69 15.35
C VAL A 183 9.01 -16.10 13.95
N SER A 184 9.80 -16.59 12.98
CA SER A 184 9.72 -16.14 11.59
C SER A 184 8.34 -16.42 10.99
N ALA A 185 7.80 -17.62 11.20
CA ALA A 185 6.47 -18.00 10.73
C ALA A 185 5.37 -17.11 11.35
N ALA A 186 5.47 -16.81 12.65
CA ALA A 186 4.52 -15.92 13.33
C ALA A 186 4.54 -14.49 12.76
N VAL A 187 5.72 -13.93 12.52
CA VAL A 187 5.90 -12.60 11.93
C VAL A 187 5.36 -12.57 10.50
N ILE A 188 5.68 -13.57 9.68
CA ILE A 188 5.17 -13.70 8.30
C ILE A 188 3.63 -13.77 8.31
N LYS A 189 3.03 -14.52 9.24
CA LYS A 189 1.56 -14.60 9.36
C LYS A 189 0.93 -13.24 9.64
N VAL A 190 1.56 -12.40 10.47
CA VAL A 190 1.09 -11.03 10.72
C VAL A 190 1.21 -10.20 9.45
N VAL A 191 2.35 -10.24 8.75
CA VAL A 191 2.54 -9.50 7.48
C VAL A 191 1.48 -9.91 6.46
N ASP A 192 1.28 -11.21 6.25
CA ASP A 192 0.31 -11.71 5.27
C ASP A 192 -1.15 -11.34 5.62
N GLY A 193 -1.51 -11.39 6.91
CA GLY A 193 -2.86 -11.11 7.38
C GLY A 193 -3.18 -9.63 7.53
N ALA A 194 -2.22 -8.81 7.96
CA ALA A 194 -2.37 -7.37 8.17
C ALA A 194 -2.86 -6.62 6.91
N HIS A 195 -2.54 -7.15 5.73
CA HIS A 195 -2.88 -6.55 4.46
C HIS A 195 -4.28 -6.89 3.93
N ARG A 196 -5.01 -7.82 4.57
CA ARG A 196 -6.29 -8.34 4.07
C ARG A 196 -7.40 -8.36 5.12
N SER A 197 -7.15 -7.88 6.32
CA SER A 197 -8.06 -8.10 7.45
C SER A 197 -8.44 -6.79 8.15
N SER A 198 -9.51 -6.84 8.94
CA SER A 198 -9.96 -5.72 9.76
C SER A 198 -9.02 -5.49 10.94
N GLY A 199 -9.07 -4.30 11.55
CA GLY A 199 -8.31 -3.98 12.76
C GLY A 199 -8.42 -5.04 13.87
N ILE A 200 -9.60 -5.63 14.08
CA ILE A 200 -9.82 -6.74 15.03
C ILE A 200 -8.89 -7.92 14.72
N THR A 201 -8.92 -8.41 13.47
CA THR A 201 -8.09 -9.55 13.07
C THR A 201 -6.60 -9.21 13.14
N VAL A 202 -6.21 -7.98 12.81
CA VAL A 202 -4.80 -7.56 12.91
C VAL A 202 -4.31 -7.56 14.37
N VAL A 203 -5.13 -7.06 15.30
CA VAL A 203 -4.85 -7.14 16.74
C VAL A 203 -4.67 -8.59 17.19
N ASP A 204 -5.54 -9.49 16.75
CA ASP A 204 -5.47 -10.91 17.09
C ASP A 204 -4.18 -11.56 16.57
N LEU A 205 -3.82 -11.31 15.31
CA LEU A 205 -2.59 -11.82 14.72
C LEU A 205 -1.35 -11.30 15.46
N CYS A 206 -1.31 -10.02 15.81
CA CYS A 206 -0.20 -9.43 16.55
C CYS A 206 -0.09 -10.02 17.96
N ARG A 207 -1.22 -10.22 18.65
CA ARG A 207 -1.27 -10.87 19.97
C ARG A 207 -0.70 -12.29 19.90
N ASP A 208 -1.13 -13.07 18.93
CA ASP A 208 -0.64 -14.44 18.74
C ASP A 208 0.88 -14.46 18.49
N ALA A 209 1.37 -13.56 17.62
CA ALA A 209 2.80 -13.44 17.34
C ALA A 209 3.62 -13.02 18.58
N MET A 210 3.13 -12.06 19.36
CA MET A 210 3.74 -11.69 20.64
C MET A 210 3.79 -12.88 21.62
N GLY A 211 2.77 -13.74 21.64
CA GLY A 211 2.77 -14.96 22.44
C GLY A 211 3.94 -15.88 22.08
N VAL A 212 4.14 -16.13 20.78
CA VAL A 212 5.27 -16.94 20.27
C VAL A 212 6.61 -16.32 20.63
N ILE A 213 6.76 -15.00 20.44
CA ILE A 213 8.00 -14.25 20.72
C ILE A 213 8.34 -14.27 22.21
N LEU A 214 7.37 -13.97 23.09
CA LEU A 214 7.63 -13.94 24.54
C LEU A 214 7.86 -15.34 25.11
N SER A 215 7.19 -16.37 24.59
CA SER A 215 7.49 -17.76 24.93
C SER A 215 8.94 -18.11 24.56
N ALA A 216 9.41 -17.70 23.39
CA ALA A 216 10.80 -17.89 22.97
C ALA A 216 11.80 -17.13 23.84
N HIS A 217 11.50 -15.87 24.20
CA HIS A 217 12.38 -15.06 25.02
C HIS A 217 12.53 -15.62 26.44
N LEU A 218 11.45 -16.15 27.01
CA LEU A 218 11.43 -16.79 28.32
C LEU A 218 12.00 -18.22 28.31
N HIS A 219 12.51 -18.70 27.16
CA HIS A 219 13.03 -20.06 26.97
C HIS A 219 12.01 -21.14 27.37
N LEU A 220 10.72 -20.86 27.17
CA LEU A 220 9.67 -21.82 27.45
C LEU A 220 9.58 -22.80 26.29
N ASP A 221 9.75 -24.08 26.60
CA ASP A 221 9.57 -25.20 25.68
C ASP A 221 8.31 -26.02 26.04
N ALA A 222 7.77 -26.74 25.05
CA ALA A 222 6.55 -27.54 25.18
C ALA A 222 6.65 -28.74 26.16
N GLY A 223 7.74 -28.84 26.92
CA GLY A 223 7.92 -29.81 28.01
C GLY A 223 7.24 -29.35 29.31
N GLU A 224 8.02 -29.13 30.37
CA GLU A 224 7.52 -28.74 31.70
C GLU A 224 6.69 -27.43 31.70
N ASP A 225 6.96 -26.54 30.75
CA ASP A 225 6.29 -25.25 30.59
C ASP A 225 5.13 -25.24 29.58
N ALA A 226 4.70 -26.41 29.06
CA ALA A 226 3.58 -26.50 28.10
C ALA A 226 2.35 -25.75 28.56
N LYS A 227 2.00 -25.89 29.85
CA LYS A 227 0.85 -25.22 30.48
C LYS A 227 0.95 -23.70 30.49
N VAL A 228 2.13 -23.12 30.32
CA VAL A 228 2.36 -21.67 30.31
C VAL A 228 2.34 -21.15 28.88
N ILE A 229 2.89 -21.92 27.94
CA ILE A 229 2.85 -21.62 26.50
C ILE A 229 1.40 -21.68 25.98
N GLU A 230 0.60 -22.60 26.51
CA GLU A 230 -0.84 -22.71 26.22
C GLU A 230 -1.68 -21.60 26.88
N LYS A 231 -1.18 -20.99 27.95
CA LYS A 231 -1.84 -19.90 28.66
C LYS A 231 -1.46 -18.58 27.99
N ASP A 232 -2.34 -18.11 27.12
CA ASP A 232 -2.60 -16.71 26.72
C ASP A 232 -1.50 -15.65 27.01
N LEU A 233 -1.21 -14.77 26.06
CA LEU A 233 -0.24 -13.66 26.15
C LEU A 233 -0.17 -12.96 27.53
N GLY A 234 -1.31 -12.74 28.19
CA GLY A 234 -1.36 -12.16 29.55
C GLY A 234 -0.55 -12.93 30.61
N ALA A 235 -0.52 -14.26 30.56
CA ALA A 235 0.27 -15.09 31.47
C ALA A 235 1.77 -15.00 31.19
N LEU A 236 2.17 -14.88 29.92
CA LEU A 236 3.56 -14.66 29.52
C LEU A 236 4.06 -13.30 30.00
N ILE A 237 3.24 -12.25 29.85
CA ILE A 237 3.52 -10.89 30.34
C ILE A 237 3.79 -10.89 31.85
N ALA A 238 3.03 -11.67 32.63
CA ALA A 238 3.19 -11.76 34.08
C ALA A 238 4.51 -12.41 34.52
N LYS A 239 5.12 -13.25 33.66
CA LYS A 239 6.41 -13.90 33.90
C LYS A 239 7.62 -13.06 33.47
N LEU A 240 7.41 -11.96 32.74
CA LEU A 240 8.50 -11.11 32.29
C LEU A 240 9.24 -10.47 33.47
N PRO A 241 10.58 -10.40 33.41
CA PRO A 241 11.36 -9.88 34.50
C PRO A 241 11.18 -8.34 34.64
N PRO A 242 11.46 -7.76 35.83
CA PRO A 242 11.15 -6.35 36.12
C PRO A 242 11.81 -5.31 35.21
N GLU A 243 12.93 -5.65 34.57
CA GLU A 243 13.67 -4.82 33.63
C GLU A 243 12.99 -4.66 32.27
N SER A 244 12.08 -5.58 31.90
CA SER A 244 11.37 -5.62 30.62
C SER A 244 10.28 -4.54 30.47
N LYS A 245 10.36 -3.42 31.20
CA LYS A 245 9.24 -2.49 31.43
C LYS A 245 8.59 -1.98 30.13
N LEU A 246 9.39 -1.66 29.12
CA LEU A 246 8.91 -1.04 27.89
C LEU A 246 8.21 -2.06 26.98
N PHE A 247 8.88 -3.14 26.57
CA PHE A 247 8.23 -4.14 25.72
C PHE A 247 7.09 -4.89 26.45
N ARG A 248 7.17 -5.04 27.77
CA ARG A 248 6.06 -5.54 28.61
C ARG A 248 4.83 -4.64 28.48
N ALA A 249 4.99 -3.32 28.54
CA ALA A 249 3.87 -2.38 28.39
C ALA A 249 3.27 -2.45 26.97
N ALA A 250 4.12 -2.55 25.94
CA ALA A 250 3.66 -2.72 24.57
C ALA A 250 2.80 -3.99 24.38
N ALA A 251 3.29 -5.13 24.90
CA ALA A 251 2.56 -6.39 24.85
C ALA A 251 1.25 -6.35 25.65
N ASP A 252 1.24 -5.69 26.82
CA ASP A 252 0.06 -5.55 27.68
C ASP A 252 -1.04 -4.72 27.02
N VAL A 253 -0.69 -3.64 26.31
CA VAL A 253 -1.69 -2.86 25.56
C VAL A 253 -2.33 -3.70 24.46
N VAL A 254 -1.55 -4.45 23.67
CA VAL A 254 -2.09 -5.34 22.63
C VAL A 254 -2.96 -6.45 23.23
N CYS A 255 -2.53 -7.04 24.36
CA CYS A 255 -3.33 -8.02 25.10
C CYS A 255 -4.68 -7.46 25.54
N LYS A 256 -4.75 -6.18 25.92
CA LYS A 256 -5.99 -5.48 26.33
C LYS A 256 -6.87 -5.02 25.17
N LEU A 257 -6.33 -4.94 23.95
CA LEU A 257 -7.12 -4.65 22.75
C LEU A 257 -7.92 -5.88 22.28
N HIS A 258 -7.38 -7.09 22.43
CA HIS A 258 -8.02 -8.33 21.97
C HIS A 258 -9.46 -8.55 22.49
N PRO A 259 -9.75 -8.40 23.81
CA PRO A 259 -11.12 -8.54 24.31
C PRO A 259 -12.12 -7.55 23.72
N ARG A 260 -11.67 -6.38 23.26
CA ARG A 260 -12.55 -5.36 22.66
C ARG A 260 -13.13 -5.78 21.31
N GLY A 261 -12.50 -6.76 20.64
CA GLY A 261 -13.03 -7.35 19.40
C GLY A 261 -14.19 -8.33 19.63
N LYS A 262 -14.50 -8.68 20.88
CA LYS A 262 -15.59 -9.59 21.25
C LYS A 262 -16.73 -8.79 21.85
N SER A 263 -17.88 -8.71 21.17
CA SER A 263 -19.00 -7.85 21.57
C SER A 263 -19.46 -8.04 23.02
N ASN A 264 -19.47 -9.27 23.53
CA ASN A 264 -19.85 -9.56 24.92
C ASN A 264 -18.84 -9.00 25.94
N GLU A 265 -17.55 -9.14 25.66
CA GLU A 265 -16.48 -8.61 26.53
C GLU A 265 -16.40 -7.09 26.44
N GLN A 266 -16.63 -6.54 25.27
CA GLN A 266 -16.72 -5.09 25.06
C GLN A 266 -17.83 -4.48 25.92
N GLN A 267 -19.02 -5.07 25.91
CA GLN A 267 -20.15 -4.61 26.73
C GLN A 267 -19.86 -4.78 28.22
N ARG A 268 -19.25 -5.91 28.62
CA ARG A 268 -18.85 -6.18 30.00
C ARG A 268 -17.84 -5.15 30.53
N LEU A 269 -16.89 -4.73 29.69
CA LEU A 269 -15.80 -3.81 30.06
C LEU A 269 -16.12 -2.33 29.80
N GLY A 270 -17.23 -2.02 29.13
CA GLY A 270 -17.60 -0.64 28.77
C GLY A 270 -16.59 0.04 27.85
N THR A 271 -16.01 -0.72 26.91
CA THR A 271 -14.93 -0.23 26.02
C THR A 271 -15.43 0.12 24.62
N ARG A 272 -14.74 1.04 23.93
CA ARG A 272 -15.01 1.34 22.51
C ARG A 272 -14.62 0.18 21.58
N ASP A 273 -15.17 0.20 20.37
CA ASP A 273 -14.80 -0.74 19.28
C ASP A 273 -13.31 -0.66 18.93
N VAL A 274 -12.78 -1.78 18.44
CA VAL A 274 -11.48 -1.84 17.78
C VAL A 274 -11.60 -1.24 16.39
N THR A 275 -10.68 -0.33 16.08
CA THR A 275 -10.58 0.36 14.80
C THR A 275 -9.37 -0.14 14.02
N ASP A 276 -9.28 0.19 12.73
CA ASP A 276 -8.08 -0.09 11.94
C ASP A 276 -6.82 0.63 12.50
N ALA A 277 -6.99 1.75 13.21
CA ALA A 277 -5.90 2.43 13.91
C ALA A 277 -5.35 1.61 15.10
N ASP A 278 -6.20 0.82 15.77
CA ASP A 278 -5.74 -0.10 16.82
C ASP A 278 -4.95 -1.27 16.23
N GLY A 279 -5.37 -1.78 15.06
CA GLY A 279 -4.59 -2.74 14.29
C GLY A 279 -3.23 -2.20 13.90
N ALA A 280 -3.16 -0.93 13.49
CA ALA A 280 -1.90 -0.25 13.20
C ALA A 280 -0.98 -0.13 14.41
N PHE A 281 -1.54 0.29 15.53
CA PHE A 281 -0.82 0.34 16.78
C PHE A 281 -0.27 -1.04 17.18
N ALA A 282 -1.06 -2.11 17.01
CA ALA A 282 -0.63 -3.46 17.38
C ALA A 282 0.59 -3.94 16.56
N ILE A 283 0.67 -3.57 15.27
CA ILE A 283 1.84 -3.85 14.42
C ILE A 283 3.07 -3.08 14.90
N GLU A 284 2.92 -1.78 15.19
CA GLU A 284 4.01 -0.96 15.73
C GLU A 284 4.51 -1.49 17.08
N ALA A 285 3.59 -1.88 17.96
CA ALA A 285 3.90 -2.49 19.24
C ALA A 285 4.66 -3.81 19.07
N LEU A 286 4.28 -4.65 18.11
CA LEU A 286 5.00 -5.89 17.78
C LEU A 286 6.42 -5.59 17.27
N GLY A 287 6.56 -4.62 16.37
CA GLY A 287 7.88 -4.19 15.89
C GLY A 287 8.74 -3.55 16.98
N PHE A 288 8.13 -2.84 17.93
CA PHE A 288 8.82 -2.34 19.11
C PHE A 288 9.33 -3.49 19.99
N VAL A 289 8.49 -4.49 20.31
CA VAL A 289 8.90 -5.66 21.11
C VAL A 289 10.08 -6.39 20.47
N LEU A 290 10.05 -6.62 19.15
CA LEU A 290 11.15 -7.27 18.44
C LEU A 290 12.47 -6.49 18.53
N ARG A 291 12.43 -5.16 18.41
CA ARG A 291 13.63 -4.30 18.52
C ARG A 291 14.15 -4.21 19.95
N ASP A 292 13.28 -4.10 20.93
CA ASP A 292 13.66 -4.01 22.36
C ASP A 292 14.30 -5.33 22.84
N LEU A 293 13.90 -6.46 22.26
CA LEU A 293 14.56 -7.76 22.44
C LEU A 293 15.88 -7.92 21.67
N GLY A 294 16.23 -6.97 20.79
CA GLY A 294 17.39 -7.05 19.90
C GLY A 294 17.24 -8.05 18.75
N TRP A 295 16.01 -8.46 18.44
CA TRP A 295 15.70 -9.49 17.42
C TRP A 295 15.39 -8.91 16.04
N ALA A 296 15.35 -7.59 15.89
CA ALA A 296 15.07 -6.94 14.62
C ALA A 296 15.71 -5.54 14.52
N ARG A 297 15.82 -5.04 13.28
CA ARG A 297 16.39 -3.73 12.92
C ARG A 297 15.47 -2.94 12.00
#